data_AF-A0A7Y3JYZ7-F1
#
_entry.id   AF-A0A7Y3JYZ7-F1
#
_cell.length_a   1.000
_cell.length_b   1.000
_cell.length_c   1.000
_cell.angle_alpha   90.00
_cell.angle_beta   90.00
_cell.angle_gamma   90.00
#
_symmetry.space_group_name_H-M   'P 1'
#
loop_
_entity.id
_entity.type
_entity.pdbx_description
1 polymer ?
#
loop_
_entity_poly.entity_id
_entity_poly.type
_entity_poly.pdbx_seq_one_letter_code
_entity_poly.pdbx_strand_id
1 'polypeptide(L)'
;MEHHTMREIAKIGVGLAIADLLSVLWFSSAGLFPLTILGITWSASAVWPIVIFDLALILLLVHYGWSMKLPIKSPTERGLLKLAGLIFLVVSLLHLLRIAFGWSLILGDVSIPLWISWLGVLIPGYLSYSSFHFAFHKQR
;
A
#
# COMPACT_ATOMS: atom_id res chain seq x y z
N MET A 1 8.16 19.95 -0.22
CA MET A 1 8.94 18.98 -1.03
C MET A 1 8.95 19.46 -2.45
N GLU A 2 10.11 19.46 -3.10
CA GLU A 2 10.19 19.75 -4.52
C GLU A 2 9.58 18.62 -5.34
N HIS A 3 8.98 18.95 -6.48
CA HIS A 3 8.36 17.99 -7.41
C HIS A 3 9.30 16.83 -7.79
N HIS A 4 10.60 17.11 -7.88
CA HIS A 4 11.65 16.11 -8.11
C HIS A 4 11.69 15.05 -7.00
N THR A 5 11.66 15.46 -5.73
CA THR A 5 11.73 14.54 -4.57
C THR A 5 10.54 13.58 -4.52
N MET A 6 9.32 14.05 -4.81
CA MET A 6 8.12 13.20 -4.84
C MET A 6 8.22 12.11 -5.93
N ARG A 7 8.71 12.51 -7.11
CA ARG A 7 8.92 11.59 -8.24
C ARG A 7 9.98 10.54 -7.92
N GLU A 8 11.09 10.92 -7.30
CA GLU A 8 12.14 9.98 -6.91
C GLU A 8 11.66 9.02 -5.82
N ILE A 9 10.90 9.48 -4.83
CA ILE A 9 10.30 8.61 -3.81
C ILE A 9 9.31 7.62 -4.44
N ALA A 10 8.48 8.07 -5.38
CA ALA A 10 7.57 7.18 -6.09
C ALA A 10 8.31 6.12 -6.91
N LYS A 11 9.38 6.48 -7.61
CA LYS A 11 10.22 5.52 -8.34
C LYS A 11 10.79 4.46 -7.42
N ILE A 12 11.33 4.87 -6.27
CA ILE A 12 11.85 3.94 -5.26
C ILE A 12 10.71 3.03 -4.76
N GLY A 13 9.54 3.59 -4.44
CA GLY A 13 8.37 2.83 -4.00
C GLY A 13 7.89 1.81 -5.04
N VAL A 14 7.84 2.18 -6.32
CA VAL A 14 7.55 1.26 -7.43
C VAL A 14 8.59 0.15 -7.50
N GLY A 15 9.88 0.49 -7.44
CA GLY A 15 10.97 -0.49 -7.48
C GLY A 15 10.89 -1.50 -6.34
N LEU A 16 10.56 -1.04 -5.12
CA LEU A 16 10.36 -1.90 -3.97
C LEU A 16 9.15 -2.83 -4.14
N ALA A 17 8.01 -2.31 -4.61
CA ALA A 17 6.81 -3.12 -4.86
C ALA A 17 7.05 -4.18 -5.96
N ILE A 18 7.79 -3.83 -7.02
CA ILE A 18 8.17 -4.79 -8.07
C ILE A 18 9.12 -5.86 -7.51
N ALA A 19 10.12 -5.48 -6.73
CA ALA A 19 11.05 -6.44 -6.14
C ALA A 19 10.34 -7.42 -5.20
N ASP A 20 9.40 -6.92 -4.38
CA ASP A 20 8.56 -7.73 -3.50
C ASP A 20 7.71 -8.72 -4.32
N LEU A 21 6.97 -8.22 -5.31
CA LEU A 21 6.15 -9.04 -6.22
C LEU A 21 6.97 -10.16 -6.90
N LEU A 22 8.14 -9.82 -7.44
CA LEU A 22 9.02 -10.80 -8.10
C LEU A 22 9.56 -11.83 -7.11
N SER A 23 9.91 -11.41 -5.89
CA SER A 23 10.39 -12.32 -4.86
C SER A 23 9.31 -13.33 -4.44
N VAL A 24 8.06 -12.89 -4.29
CA VAL A 24 6.91 -13.75 -3.96
C VAL A 24 6.66 -14.77 -5.07
N LEU A 25 6.67 -14.34 -6.33
CA LEU A 25 6.51 -15.24 -7.48
C LEU A 25 7.66 -16.25 -7.60
N TRP A 26 8.89 -15.83 -7.36
CA TRP A 26 10.05 -16.72 -7.37
C TRP A 26 9.99 -17.74 -6.23
N PHE A 27 9.69 -17.31 -5.01
CA PHE A 27 9.59 -18.22 -3.86
C PHE A 27 8.45 -19.23 -4.07
N SER A 28 7.35 -18.79 -4.68
CA SER A 28 6.25 -19.69 -5.05
C SER A 28 6.67 -20.70 -6.11
N SER A 29 7.37 -20.28 -7.17
CA SER A 29 7.80 -21.20 -8.25
C SER A 29 8.89 -22.18 -7.79
N ALA A 30 9.72 -21.76 -6.84
CA ALA A 30 10.73 -22.60 -6.20
C ALA A 30 10.17 -23.54 -5.12
N GLY A 31 8.87 -23.49 -4.83
CA GLY A 31 8.23 -24.35 -3.83
C GLY A 31 8.68 -24.05 -2.39
N LEU A 32 9.09 -22.80 -2.11
CA LEU A 32 9.63 -22.42 -0.81
C LEU A 32 8.56 -22.21 0.27
N PHE A 33 7.29 -22.10 -0.10
CA PHE A 33 6.19 -21.98 0.87
C PHE A 33 5.83 -23.35 1.50
N PRO A 34 5.48 -23.39 2.80
CA PRO A 34 5.27 -22.24 3.68
C PRO A 34 6.56 -21.59 4.19
N LEU A 35 6.60 -20.26 4.24
CA LEU A 35 7.74 -19.47 4.73
C LEU A 35 7.39 -18.79 6.04
N THR A 36 8.21 -18.95 7.08
CA THR A 36 8.01 -18.24 8.36
C THR A 36 8.97 -17.07 8.50
N ILE A 37 8.43 -15.85 8.48
CA ILE A 37 9.19 -14.60 8.59
C ILE A 37 8.57 -13.76 9.70
N LEU A 38 9.39 -13.26 10.63
CA LEU A 38 8.94 -12.47 11.78
C LEU A 38 7.82 -13.14 12.60
N GLY A 39 7.86 -14.48 12.69
CA GLY A 39 6.86 -15.28 13.41
C GLY A 39 5.53 -15.45 12.67
N ILE A 40 5.44 -15.05 11.40
CA ILE A 40 4.25 -15.22 10.54
C ILE A 40 4.56 -16.29 9.50
N THR A 41 3.76 -17.36 9.47
CA THR A 41 3.88 -18.42 8.48
C THR A 41 3.02 -18.09 7.28
N TRP A 42 3.64 -17.71 6.18
CA TRP A 42 3.00 -17.44 4.90
C TRP A 42 2.79 -18.75 4.14
N SER A 43 1.59 -18.96 3.60
CA SER A 43 1.30 -20.12 2.75
C SER A 43 1.22 -19.74 1.27
N ALA A 44 1.29 -20.76 0.40
CA ALA A 44 1.13 -20.55 -1.04
C ALA A 44 -0.24 -19.96 -1.42
N SER A 45 -1.27 -20.12 -0.57
CA SER A 45 -2.60 -19.56 -0.81
C SER A 45 -2.63 -18.03 -0.73
N ALA A 46 -1.68 -17.42 0.01
CA ALA A 46 -1.57 -15.97 0.14
C ALA A 46 -0.93 -15.29 -1.08
N VAL A 47 -0.30 -16.05 -1.99
CA VAL A 47 0.44 -15.52 -3.15
C VAL A 47 -0.45 -14.67 -4.06
N TRP A 48 -1.62 -15.19 -4.47
CA TRP A 48 -2.49 -14.48 -5.41
C TRP A 48 -3.09 -13.19 -4.84
N PRO A 49 -3.59 -13.15 -3.59
CA PRO A 49 -3.97 -11.91 -2.93
C PRO A 49 -2.85 -10.85 -2.91
N ILE A 50 -1.62 -11.25 -2.59
CA ILE A 50 -0.45 -10.35 -2.55
C ILE A 50 -0.14 -9.82 -3.96
N VAL A 51 -0.10 -10.69 -4.96
CA VAL A 51 0.15 -10.32 -6.35
C VAL A 51 -0.87 -9.29 -6.85
N ILE A 52 -2.16 -9.50 -6.59
CA ILE A 52 -3.22 -8.56 -7.01
C ILE A 52 -3.04 -7.19 -6.32
N PHE A 53 -2.74 -7.20 -5.02
CA PHE A 53 -2.48 -5.98 -4.27
C PHE A 53 -1.27 -5.22 -4.81
N ASP A 54 -0.16 -5.90 -5.05
CA ASP A 54 1.07 -5.29 -5.58
C ASP A 54 0.87 -4.72 -6.98
N LEU A 55 0.18 -5.44 -7.86
CA LEU A 55 -0.14 -4.92 -9.20
C LEU A 55 -1.01 -3.66 -9.12
N ALA A 56 -2.02 -3.64 -8.26
CA ALA A 56 -2.85 -2.45 -8.03
C ALA A 56 -2.01 -1.29 -7.48
N LEU A 57 -1.10 -1.57 -6.54
CA LEU A 57 -0.21 -0.58 -5.94
C LEU A 57 0.81 -0.05 -6.95
N ILE A 58 1.43 -0.91 -7.75
CA ILE A 58 2.36 -0.54 -8.82
C ILE A 58 1.65 0.34 -9.85
N LEU A 59 0.46 -0.04 -10.31
CA LEU A 59 -0.33 0.77 -11.24
C LEU A 59 -0.63 2.15 -10.65
N LEU A 60 -1.02 2.22 -9.37
CA LEU A 60 -1.24 3.47 -8.66
C LEU A 60 0.03 4.33 -8.62
N LEU A 61 1.15 3.75 -8.19
CA LEU A 61 2.42 4.48 -8.00
C LEU A 61 3.08 4.88 -9.33
N VAL A 62 3.05 4.02 -10.34
CA VAL A 62 3.56 4.32 -11.68
C VAL A 62 2.73 5.42 -12.33
N HIS A 63 1.40 5.32 -12.28
CA HIS A 63 0.56 6.31 -12.94
C HIS A 63 0.64 7.66 -12.21
N TYR A 64 0.53 7.67 -10.87
CA TYR A 64 0.42 8.90 -10.10
C TYR A 64 1.75 9.40 -9.54
N GLY A 65 2.53 8.55 -8.90
CA GLY A 65 3.79 8.96 -8.28
C GLY A 65 4.86 9.37 -9.30
N TRP A 66 4.90 8.73 -10.48
CA TRP A 66 5.88 9.08 -11.53
C TRP A 66 5.48 10.30 -12.36
N SER A 67 4.18 10.48 -12.63
CA SER A 67 3.68 11.40 -13.66
C SER A 67 2.94 12.64 -13.13
N MET A 68 2.59 12.70 -11.83
CA MET A 68 1.92 13.89 -11.29
C MET A 68 2.82 15.11 -11.32
N LYS A 69 2.43 16.10 -12.14
CA LYS A 69 3.00 17.44 -12.09
C LYS A 69 2.32 18.23 -10.98
N LEU A 70 3.07 18.58 -9.95
CA LEU A 70 2.65 19.59 -8.98
C LEU A 70 2.92 20.97 -9.58
N PRO A 71 1.95 21.90 -9.57
CA PRO A 71 0.58 21.79 -9.02
C PRO A 71 -0.41 20.98 -9.85
N ILE A 72 -1.31 20.31 -9.16
CA ILE A 72 -2.38 19.51 -9.78
C ILE A 72 -3.42 20.43 -10.40
N LYS A 73 -3.39 20.50 -11.74
CA LYS A 73 -4.32 21.30 -12.54
C LYS A 73 -5.50 20.47 -13.05
N SER A 74 -5.33 19.16 -13.25
CA SER A 74 -6.39 18.30 -13.79
C SER A 74 -7.43 17.92 -12.72
N PRO A 75 -8.73 18.08 -13.00
CA PRO A 75 -9.80 17.60 -12.12
C PRO A 75 -9.74 16.08 -11.89
N THR A 76 -9.35 15.31 -12.90
CA THR A 76 -9.24 13.85 -12.83
C THR A 76 -8.14 13.42 -11.86
N GLU A 77 -6.97 14.06 -11.92
CA GLU A 77 -5.85 13.80 -10.99
C GLU A 77 -6.25 14.09 -9.54
N ARG A 78 -7.01 15.19 -9.31
CA ARG A 78 -7.55 15.51 -7.98
C ARG A 78 -8.56 14.49 -7.51
N GLY A 79 -9.47 14.05 -8.38
CA GLY A 79 -10.47 13.03 -8.06
C GLY A 79 -9.81 11.71 -7.63
N LEU A 80 -8.73 11.32 -8.32
CA LEU A 80 -8.01 10.09 -8.03
C LEU A 80 -7.15 10.17 -6.77
N LEU A 81 -6.55 11.32 -6.46
CA LEU A 81 -5.94 11.51 -5.14
C LEU A 81 -6.95 11.43 -4.00
N LYS A 82 -8.17 11.97 -4.18
CA LYS A 82 -9.24 11.81 -3.18
C LYS A 82 -9.64 10.35 -3.04
N LEU A 83 -9.74 9.61 -4.14
CA LEU A 83 -10.05 8.19 -4.13
C LEU A 83 -8.96 7.38 -3.41
N ALA A 84 -7.69 7.61 -3.74
CA ALA A 84 -6.55 6.98 -3.06
C ALA A 84 -6.54 7.31 -1.57
N GLY A 85 -6.75 8.59 -1.22
CA GLY A 85 -6.85 9.03 0.17
C GLY A 85 -7.98 8.36 0.93
N LEU A 86 -9.14 8.17 0.29
CA LEU A 86 -10.29 7.48 0.86
C LEU A 86 -10.01 5.98 1.06
N ILE A 87 -9.42 5.31 0.08
CA ILE A 87 -9.04 3.89 0.19
C ILE A 87 -8.08 3.68 1.36
N PHE A 88 -7.01 4.48 1.44
CA PHE A 88 -6.05 4.38 2.53
C PHE A 88 -6.66 4.75 3.89
N LEU A 89 -7.61 5.69 3.92
CA LEU A 89 -8.34 6.02 5.15
C LEU A 89 -9.15 4.82 5.64
N VAL A 90 -9.93 4.19 4.76
CA VAL A 90 -10.73 3.01 5.10
C VAL A 90 -9.84 1.89 5.62
N VAL A 91 -8.72 1.61 4.95
CA VAL A 91 -7.75 0.60 5.40
C VAL A 91 -7.19 0.95 6.79
N SER A 92 -6.74 2.20 7.00
CA SER A 92 -6.22 2.66 8.30
C SER A 92 -7.26 2.49 9.42
N LEU A 93 -8.52 2.87 9.17
CA LEU A 93 -9.61 2.73 10.13
C LEU A 93 -9.93 1.27 10.42
N LEU A 94 -9.93 0.38 9.42
CA LEU A 94 -10.14 -1.06 9.64
C LEU A 94 -9.04 -1.64 10.54
N HIS A 95 -7.78 -1.25 10.34
CA HIS A 95 -6.71 -1.68 11.22
C HIS A 95 -6.83 -1.11 12.64
N LEU A 96 -7.30 0.14 12.78
CA LEU A 96 -7.53 0.75 14.08
C LEU A 96 -8.67 0.07 14.84
N LEU A 97 -9.78 -0.24 14.16
CA LEU A 97 -10.90 -1.00 14.72
C LEU A 97 -10.42 -2.39 15.15
N ARG A 98 -9.62 -3.06 14.32
CA ARG A 98 -9.04 -4.36 14.66
C ARG A 98 -8.21 -4.29 15.95
N ILE A 99 -7.42 -3.24 16.15
CA ILE A 99 -6.65 -3.04 17.39
C ILE A 99 -7.58 -2.79 18.58
N ALA A 100 -8.54 -1.87 18.42
CA ALA A 100 -9.46 -1.46 19.49
C ALA A 100 -10.31 -2.62 20.03
N PHE A 101 -10.73 -3.53 19.15
CA PHE A 101 -11.60 -4.65 19.50
C PHE A 101 -10.87 -6.01 19.56
N GLY A 102 -9.56 -6.05 19.31
CA GLY A 102 -8.77 -7.29 19.33
C GLY A 102 -9.23 -8.33 18.29
N TRP A 103 -9.72 -7.90 17.11
CA TRP A 103 -10.25 -8.81 16.11
C TRP A 103 -9.18 -9.75 15.55
N SER A 104 -9.49 -11.05 15.54
CA SER A 104 -8.67 -12.04 14.84
C SER A 104 -8.82 -11.83 13.33
N LEU A 105 -7.69 -11.74 12.64
CA LEU A 105 -7.63 -11.67 11.18
C LEU A 105 -6.88 -12.90 10.70
N ILE A 106 -7.60 -13.77 10.01
CA ILE A 106 -7.07 -14.98 9.39
C ILE A 106 -7.18 -14.81 7.88
N LEU A 107 -6.05 -14.87 7.18
CA LEU A 107 -5.99 -14.80 5.72
C LEU A 107 -5.56 -16.17 5.19
N GLY A 108 -6.50 -16.90 4.62
CA GLY A 108 -6.30 -18.32 4.29
C GLY A 108 -6.10 -19.15 5.56
N ASP A 109 -4.92 -19.73 5.70
CA ASP A 109 -4.44 -20.48 6.86
C ASP A 109 -3.49 -19.66 7.76
N VAL A 110 -3.25 -18.38 7.42
CA VAL A 110 -2.31 -17.52 8.15
C VAL A 110 -3.05 -16.65 9.16
N SER A 111 -2.74 -16.83 10.44
CA SER A 111 -3.16 -15.91 11.50
C SER A 111 -2.25 -14.68 11.53
N ILE A 112 -2.80 -13.51 11.24
CA ILE A 112 -2.04 -12.26 11.24
C ILE A 112 -1.91 -11.73 12.67
N PRO A 113 -0.71 -11.51 13.22
CA PRO A 113 -0.54 -10.94 14.56
C PRO A 113 -1.18 -9.54 14.70
N LEU A 114 -1.59 -9.17 15.91
CA LEU A 114 -2.21 -7.86 16.15
C LEU A 114 -1.23 -6.70 15.90
N TRP A 115 0.05 -6.90 16.18
CA TRP A 115 1.07 -5.85 16.04
C TRP A 115 1.22 -5.35 14.59
N ILE A 116 0.96 -6.21 13.59
CA ILE A 116 0.97 -5.83 12.17
C ILE A 116 -0.04 -4.73 11.88
N SER A 117 -1.19 -4.71 12.59
CA SER A 117 -2.17 -3.65 12.40
C SER A 117 -1.64 -2.27 12.75
N TRP A 118 -0.63 -2.12 13.62
CA TRP A 118 -0.06 -0.79 13.88
C TRP A 118 0.59 -0.21 12.63
N LEU A 119 1.27 -1.04 11.83
CA LEU A 119 1.79 -0.63 10.53
C LEU A 119 0.65 -0.28 9.57
N GLY A 120 -0.42 -1.08 9.57
CA GLY A 120 -1.64 -0.85 8.80
C GLY A 120 -2.45 0.39 9.22
N VAL A 121 -2.25 0.92 10.43
CA VAL A 121 -2.77 2.23 10.84
C VAL A 121 -1.86 3.35 10.35
N LEU A 122 -0.57 3.28 10.69
CA LEU A 122 0.37 4.38 10.53
C LEU A 122 0.69 4.68 9.06
N ILE A 123 1.00 3.63 8.28
CA ILE A 123 1.43 3.81 6.88
C ILE A 123 0.25 4.27 6.01
N PRO A 124 -0.90 3.54 5.94
CA PRO A 124 -2.06 4.02 5.22
C PRO A 124 -2.62 5.33 5.78
N GLY A 125 -2.55 5.56 7.09
CA GLY A 125 -2.98 6.82 7.70
C GLY A 125 -2.17 8.02 7.18
N TYR A 126 -0.85 7.90 7.13
CA TYR A 126 0.02 8.92 6.57
C TYR A 126 -0.20 9.12 5.06
N LEU A 127 -0.37 8.03 4.31
CA LEU A 127 -0.66 8.11 2.87
C LEU A 127 -2.00 8.80 2.61
N SER A 128 -3.03 8.47 3.39
CA SER A 128 -4.34 9.13 3.33
C SER A 128 -4.24 10.63 3.56
N TYR A 129 -3.55 11.02 4.65
CA TYR A 129 -3.30 12.43 4.95
C TYR A 129 -2.59 13.14 3.79
N SER A 130 -1.52 12.54 3.26
CA SER A 130 -0.75 13.10 2.15
C SER A 130 -1.58 13.26 0.89
N SER A 131 -2.38 12.25 0.52
CA SER A 131 -3.28 12.29 -0.63
C SER A 131 -4.31 13.41 -0.51
N PHE A 132 -4.96 13.56 0.64
CA PHE A 132 -5.91 14.64 0.87
C PHE A 132 -5.23 16.01 0.91
N HIS A 133 -4.07 16.11 1.57
CA HIS A 133 -3.29 17.34 1.61
C HIS A 133 -3.02 17.85 0.19
N PHE A 134 -2.52 16.99 -0.72
CA PHE A 134 -2.27 17.39 -2.11
C PHE A 134 -3.54 17.61 -2.93
N ALA A 135 -4.61 16.85 -2.70
CA ALA A 135 -5.88 17.04 -3.41
C ALA A 135 -6.57 18.37 -3.07
N PHE A 136 -6.42 18.83 -1.83
CA PHE A 136 -7.04 20.05 -1.31
C PHE A 136 -6.10 21.25 -1.29
N HIS A 137 -4.80 21.07 -1.54
CA HIS A 137 -3.86 22.19 -1.62
C HIS A 137 -4.23 23.09 -2.79
N LYS A 138 -4.85 24.23 -2.46
CA LYS A 138 -5.25 25.25 -3.42
C LYS A 138 -4.04 26.14 -3.65
N GLN A 139 -3.41 26.05 -4.81
CA GLN A 139 -2.51 27.12 -5.24
C GLN A 139 -3.34 28.40 -5.37
N ARG A 140 -2.95 29.42 -4.60
CA ARG A 140 -3.32 30.80 -4.88
C ARG A 140 -2.50 31.29 -6.06
#